data_AF-A0AAN8VL20-F1
#
_entry.id   AF-A0AAN8VL20-F1
#
_cell.length_a   1.000
_cell.length_b   1.000
_cell.length_c   1.000
_cell.angle_alpha   90.00
_cell.angle_beta   90.00
_cell.angle_gamma   90.00
#
_symmetry.space_group_name_H-M   'P 1'
#
loop_
_entity.id
_entity.type
_entity.pdbx_description
1 polymer ?
#
loop_
_entity_poly.entity_id
_entity_poly.type
_entity_poly.pdbx_seq_one_letter_code
_entity_poly.pdbx_strand_id
1 'polypeptide(L)'
;DVLLYTADSRNIHSVDEITDGERLTLTLWFSRDNSHDEDAKLISILSQNTLDSYFTKPASYLPFPASSNMYWFSPDQAPHHQSGFDIRYARAHILGLDFYASQDASHISATESSDLAELLLEPLSIARGNELFNEEFVNILHALQVVQFCCWKASELQNSGLCETGKIIQLTKSQRQKIDNLKCILMKDEQKAVEVFSYVTNDGKPQHSFDWKAFCAAIAAWEDYTGKLQNELLLCLPYWKMHKLIFSVPFDKCWYEK
;
A
#
# COMPACT_ATOMS: atom_id res chain seq x y z
N ASP A 1 7.63 10.56 -28.41
CA ASP A 1 8.52 9.68 -29.18
C ASP A 1 8.84 8.42 -28.41
N VAL A 2 9.07 7.31 -29.11
CA VAL A 2 9.41 6.00 -28.52
C VAL A 2 10.69 5.51 -29.18
N LEU A 3 11.67 5.11 -28.37
CA LEU A 3 12.88 4.46 -28.84
C LEU A 3 12.78 2.96 -28.58
N LEU A 4 12.89 2.15 -29.63
CA LEU A 4 12.85 0.69 -29.53
C LEU A 4 14.17 0.12 -30.03
N TYR A 5 14.79 -0.74 -29.23
CA TYR A 5 16.08 -1.33 -29.54
C TYR A 5 16.17 -2.75 -28.99
N THR A 6 17.05 -3.57 -29.55
CA THR A 6 17.21 -4.97 -29.11
C THR A 6 17.96 -5.03 -27.79
N ALA A 7 17.52 -5.90 -26.89
CA ALA A 7 18.21 -6.19 -25.62
C ALA A 7 19.23 -7.33 -25.79
N ASP A 8 20.09 -7.24 -26.82
CA ASP A 8 21.16 -8.22 -27.05
C ASP A 8 22.52 -7.68 -26.62
N SER A 9 23.51 -8.57 -26.50
CA SER A 9 24.86 -8.23 -26.00
C SER A 9 25.63 -7.23 -26.87
N ARG A 10 25.13 -6.89 -28.06
CA ARG A 10 25.73 -5.90 -28.95
C ARG A 10 25.21 -4.49 -28.69
N ASN A 11 24.14 -4.34 -27.92
CA ASN A 11 23.50 -3.06 -27.68
C ASN A 11 23.76 -2.55 -26.26
N ILE A 12 25.00 -2.14 -26.02
CA ILE A 12 25.42 -1.49 -24.79
C ILE A 12 25.05 -0.01 -24.89
N HIS A 13 24.19 0.45 -23.99
CA HIS A 13 23.72 1.82 -23.95
C HIS A 13 23.68 2.32 -22.51
N SER A 14 23.83 3.63 -22.34
CA SER A 14 23.71 4.33 -21.07
C SER A 14 22.83 5.55 -21.24
N VAL A 15 22.35 6.08 -20.12
CA VAL A 15 21.72 7.39 -20.06
C VAL A 15 22.75 8.36 -19.52
N ASP A 16 22.98 9.44 -20.25
CA ASP A 16 23.86 10.52 -19.80
C ASP A 16 23.26 11.27 -18.60
N GLU A 17 24.14 11.91 -17.84
CA GLU A 17 23.75 12.73 -16.70
C GLU A 17 22.80 13.86 -17.10
N ILE A 18 21.74 14.05 -16.31
CA ILE A 18 20.82 15.18 -16.45
C ILE A 18 21.41 16.35 -15.67
N THR A 19 21.96 17.32 -16.39
CA THR A 19 22.64 18.49 -15.79
C THR A 19 21.69 19.64 -15.46
N ASP A 20 20.46 19.62 -15.96
CA ASP A 20 19.40 20.57 -15.66
C ASP A 20 18.01 19.94 -15.93
N GLY A 21 17.01 20.31 -15.13
CA GLY A 21 15.62 19.81 -15.23
C GLY A 21 15.40 18.37 -14.76
N GLU A 22 14.31 17.75 -15.21
CA GLU A 22 13.93 16.36 -14.90
C GLU A 22 13.57 15.55 -16.15
N ARG A 23 13.83 14.24 -16.13
CA ARG A 23 13.46 13.31 -17.21
C ARG A 23 12.54 12.22 -16.67
N LEU A 24 11.28 12.25 -17.08
CA LEU A 24 10.35 11.15 -16.87
C LEU A 24 10.48 10.15 -18.03
N THR A 25 10.62 8.85 -17.74
CA THR A 25 10.73 7.80 -18.77
C THR A 25 9.99 6.54 -18.35
N LEU A 26 9.25 5.95 -19.29
CA LEU A 26 8.68 4.61 -19.17
C LEU A 26 9.54 3.64 -20.00
N THR A 27 10.19 2.69 -19.34
CA THR A 27 11.02 1.66 -20.00
C THR A 27 10.28 0.33 -19.97
N LEU A 28 10.18 -0.33 -21.14
CA LEU A 28 9.48 -1.60 -21.32
C LEU A 28 10.43 -2.62 -21.96
N TRP A 29 10.28 -3.88 -21.56
CA TRP A 29 10.96 -5.02 -22.19
C TRP A 29 9.92 -5.96 -22.76
N PHE A 30 10.17 -6.43 -23.97
CA PHE A 30 9.34 -7.43 -24.64
C PHE A 30 10.18 -8.68 -24.87
N SER A 31 9.65 -9.83 -24.48
CA SER A 31 10.25 -11.12 -24.77
C SER A 31 9.31 -11.94 -25.65
N ARG A 32 9.90 -12.74 -26.55
CA ARG A 32 9.18 -13.80 -27.27
C ARG A 32 9.23 -15.12 -26.51
N ASP A 33 10.02 -15.21 -25.44
CA ASP A 33 10.09 -16.38 -24.59
C ASP A 33 8.86 -16.42 -23.66
N ASN A 34 8.05 -17.44 -23.90
CA ASN A 34 6.80 -17.75 -23.22
C ASN A 34 7.02 -18.04 -21.71
N SER A 35 8.24 -18.35 -21.28
CA SER A 35 8.57 -18.53 -19.86
C SER A 35 8.39 -17.24 -19.04
N HIS A 36 8.40 -16.09 -19.73
CA HIS A 36 8.15 -14.76 -19.18
C HIS A 36 6.71 -14.26 -19.43
N ASP A 37 5.79 -15.14 -19.83
CA ASP A 37 4.37 -14.79 -19.95
C ASP A 37 3.75 -14.60 -18.56
N GLU A 38 3.68 -13.33 -18.13
CA GLU A 38 3.12 -12.93 -16.84
C GLU A 38 1.59 -13.10 -16.79
N ASP A 39 0.88 -13.01 -17.93
CA ASP A 39 -0.57 -13.22 -17.98
C ASP A 39 -0.90 -14.67 -17.61
N ALA A 40 -0.20 -15.62 -18.20
CA ALA A 40 -0.39 -17.04 -17.90
C ALA A 40 -0.12 -17.37 -16.42
N LYS A 41 0.95 -16.77 -15.84
CA LYS A 41 1.29 -16.91 -14.42
C LYS A 41 0.21 -16.31 -13.53
N LEU A 42 -0.22 -15.09 -13.82
CA LEU A 42 -1.22 -14.36 -13.04
C LEU A 42 -2.58 -15.06 -13.09
N ILE A 43 -3.03 -15.50 -14.27
CA ILE A 43 -4.26 -16.28 -14.43
C ILE A 43 -4.21 -17.57 -13.61
N SER A 44 -3.06 -18.26 -13.58
CA SER A 44 -2.88 -19.46 -12.76
C SER A 44 -3.02 -19.16 -11.27
N ILE A 45 -2.37 -18.10 -10.78
CA ILE A 45 -2.44 -17.66 -9.38
C ILE A 45 -3.87 -17.27 -9.00
N LEU A 46 -4.52 -16.43 -9.81
CA LEU A 46 -5.91 -16.01 -9.59
C LEU A 46 -6.85 -17.21 -9.57
N SER A 47 -6.68 -18.17 -10.49
CA SER A 47 -7.51 -19.38 -10.55
C SER A 47 -7.39 -20.23 -9.29
N GLN A 48 -6.21 -20.31 -8.68
CA GLN A 48 -6.00 -21.04 -7.43
C GLN A 48 -6.67 -20.32 -6.26
N ASN A 49 -6.47 -19.01 -6.13
CA ASN A 49 -7.00 -18.22 -5.01
C ASN A 49 -8.53 -18.09 -5.03
N THR A 50 -9.16 -18.12 -6.21
CA THR A 50 -10.63 -18.06 -6.32
C THR A 50 -11.37 -19.30 -5.84
N LEU A 51 -10.71 -20.47 -5.79
CA LEU A 51 -11.30 -21.69 -5.24
C LEU A 51 -11.48 -21.61 -3.71
N ASP A 52 -10.61 -20.86 -3.03
CA ASP A 52 -10.64 -20.68 -1.56
C ASP A 52 -11.51 -19.49 -1.10
N SER A 53 -11.86 -18.58 -2.02
CA SER A 53 -12.46 -17.27 -1.74
C SER A 53 -13.99 -17.24 -1.71
N TYR A 54 -14.67 -18.32 -2.13
CA TYR A 54 -16.15 -18.34 -2.21
C TYR A 54 -16.85 -18.12 -0.87
N PHE A 55 -16.14 -18.25 0.26
CA PHE A 55 -16.67 -17.96 1.58
C PHE A 55 -15.61 -17.30 2.47
N THR A 56 -15.86 -16.03 2.83
CA THR A 56 -15.49 -15.40 4.12
C THR A 56 -14.06 -14.85 4.33
N LYS A 57 -13.78 -13.63 3.85
CA LYS A 57 -13.28 -12.44 4.61
C LYS A 57 -12.63 -11.38 3.67
N PRO A 58 -12.67 -10.08 4.03
CA PRO A 58 -11.92 -9.03 3.30
C PRO A 58 -10.39 -9.27 3.23
N ALA A 59 -9.86 -10.03 4.20
CA ALA A 59 -8.43 -10.30 4.33
C ALA A 59 -7.83 -11.17 3.21
N SER A 60 -8.63 -11.92 2.44
CA SER A 60 -8.10 -12.83 1.40
C SER A 60 -7.62 -12.13 0.13
N TYR A 61 -7.79 -10.81 0.02
CA TYR A 61 -7.55 -10.06 -1.22
C TYR A 61 -6.47 -8.97 -1.10
N LEU A 62 -5.87 -8.84 0.08
CA LEU A 62 -4.78 -7.90 0.26
C LEU A 62 -3.54 -8.45 -0.47
N PRO A 63 -2.87 -7.63 -1.28
CA PRO A 63 -1.65 -8.08 -1.94
C PRO A 63 -0.63 -8.49 -0.88
N PHE A 64 0.08 -9.59 -1.14
CA PHE A 64 1.19 -9.96 -0.29
C PHE A 64 2.21 -8.81 -0.28
N PRO A 65 2.70 -8.41 0.90
CA PRO A 65 3.75 -7.42 0.98
C PRO A 65 4.97 -7.86 0.16
N ALA A 66 5.56 -6.93 -0.59
CA ALA A 66 6.94 -7.12 -1.06
C ALA A 66 7.90 -7.34 0.13
N SER A 67 9.12 -7.80 -0.16
CA SER A 67 10.18 -7.90 0.85
C SER A 67 10.33 -6.59 1.63
N SER A 68 10.51 -6.68 2.95
CA SER A 68 10.73 -5.54 3.86
C SER A 68 11.80 -4.56 3.37
N ASN A 69 12.84 -5.07 2.72
CA ASN A 69 13.92 -4.29 2.12
C ASN A 69 13.44 -3.28 1.04
N MET A 70 12.30 -3.55 0.40
CA MET A 70 11.70 -2.66 -0.61
C MET A 70 11.01 -1.44 0.00
N TYR A 71 10.72 -1.48 1.31
CA TYR A 71 10.05 -0.39 2.01
C TYR A 71 11.01 0.50 2.79
N TRP A 72 12.27 0.10 2.98
CA TRP A 72 13.26 0.94 3.64
C TRP A 72 13.88 1.92 2.64
N PHE A 73 13.71 3.22 2.91
CA PHE A 73 14.38 4.27 2.16
C PHE A 73 15.63 4.75 2.91
N SER A 74 16.79 4.64 2.28
CA SER A 74 18.06 5.21 2.78
C SER A 74 18.81 5.88 1.62
N PRO A 75 18.97 7.22 1.62
CA PRO A 75 19.58 7.94 0.51
C PRO A 75 21.08 7.65 0.34
N ASP A 76 21.79 7.30 1.42
CA ASP A 76 23.25 7.17 1.40
C ASP A 76 23.76 5.73 1.19
N GLN A 77 22.87 4.77 0.88
CA GLN A 77 23.18 3.33 0.84
C GLN A 77 23.97 2.85 2.08
N ALA A 78 23.81 3.53 3.22
CA ALA A 78 24.55 3.25 4.43
C ALA A 78 24.19 1.82 4.90
N PRO A 79 25.18 0.93 5.08
CA PRO A 79 24.88 -0.40 5.56
C PRO A 79 24.26 -0.33 6.96
N HIS A 80 23.31 -1.24 7.24
CA HIS A 80 22.69 -1.47 8.55
C HIS A 80 21.67 -0.44 9.06
N HIS A 81 20.74 0.06 8.22
CA HIS A 81 19.57 0.83 8.68
C HIS A 81 19.91 1.99 9.65
N GLN A 82 21.12 2.56 9.57
CA GLN A 82 21.58 3.57 10.54
C GLN A 82 20.91 4.92 10.29
N SER A 83 20.56 5.19 9.04
CA SER A 83 19.76 6.33 8.58
C SER A 83 18.64 5.84 7.66
N GLY A 84 17.58 6.65 7.56
CA GLY A 84 16.44 6.37 6.70
C GLY A 84 15.12 6.19 7.45
N PHE A 85 14.13 5.67 6.72
CA PHE A 85 12.79 5.44 7.25
C PHE A 85 12.06 4.35 6.45
N ASP A 86 11.06 3.74 7.08
CA ASP A 86 10.10 2.89 6.39
C ASP A 86 9.09 3.77 5.64
N ILE A 87 9.04 3.62 4.33
CA ILE A 87 8.17 4.38 3.40
C ILE A 87 6.70 4.26 3.79
N ARG A 88 6.27 3.10 4.27
CA ARG A 88 4.87 2.83 4.63
C ARG A 88 4.51 3.64 5.87
N TYR A 89 5.36 3.56 6.90
CA TYR A 89 5.16 4.32 8.13
C TYR A 89 5.23 5.82 7.86
N ALA A 90 6.25 6.28 7.14
CA ALA A 90 6.46 7.69 6.82
C ALA A 90 5.26 8.33 6.11
N ARG A 91 4.65 7.63 5.16
CA ARG A 91 3.47 8.13 4.43
C ARG A 91 2.27 8.39 5.35
N ALA A 92 2.04 7.54 6.34
CA ALA A 92 0.99 7.76 7.33
C ALA A 92 1.38 8.88 8.30
N HIS A 93 2.62 8.86 8.79
CA HIS A 93 3.13 9.82 9.78
C HIS A 93 3.02 11.27 9.31
N ILE A 94 3.30 11.53 8.03
CA ILE A 94 3.23 12.88 7.44
C ILE A 94 1.79 13.38 7.30
N LEU A 95 0.80 12.48 7.31
CA LEU A 95 -0.62 12.81 7.41
C LEU A 95 -1.07 13.00 8.88
N GLY A 96 -0.15 12.91 9.84
CA GLY A 96 -0.42 12.96 11.27
C GLY A 96 -1.02 11.69 11.83
N LEU A 97 -0.81 10.55 11.16
CA LEU A 97 -1.28 9.23 11.59
C LEU A 97 -0.11 8.35 12.05
N ASP A 98 -0.30 7.65 13.15
CA ASP A 98 0.65 6.68 13.67
C ASP A 98 0.03 5.28 13.73
N PHE A 99 0.85 4.27 14.00
CA PHE A 99 0.41 2.89 14.10
C PHE A 99 0.67 2.31 15.49
N TYR A 100 -0.32 1.59 16.00
CA TYR A 100 -0.25 0.83 17.23
C TYR A 100 -0.32 -0.66 16.91
N ALA A 101 0.75 -1.39 17.25
CA ALA A 101 0.76 -2.85 17.26
C ALA A 101 0.47 -3.34 18.69
N SER A 102 -0.49 -4.25 18.84
CA SER A 102 -0.85 -4.80 20.17
C SER A 102 0.26 -5.69 20.73
N GLN A 103 0.99 -6.38 19.84
CA GLN A 103 2.12 -7.23 20.17
C GLN A 103 3.27 -6.43 20.80
N ASP A 104 3.89 -7.01 21.82
CA ASP A 104 4.97 -6.36 22.55
C ASP A 104 6.26 -6.34 21.73
N ALA A 105 6.65 -5.15 21.28
CA ALA A 105 7.98 -4.90 20.71
C ALA A 105 9.13 -5.13 21.72
N SER A 106 8.83 -5.45 22.99
CA SER A 106 9.83 -5.66 24.06
C SER A 106 10.65 -6.94 23.90
N HIS A 107 10.17 -7.91 23.11
CA HIS A 107 10.94 -9.10 22.74
C HIS A 107 11.86 -8.88 21.53
N ILE A 108 11.77 -7.71 20.89
CA ILE A 108 12.50 -7.42 19.66
C ILE A 108 13.78 -6.72 20.02
N SER A 109 14.90 -7.44 19.84
CA SER A 109 16.21 -6.84 20.03
C SER A 109 16.37 -5.70 19.01
N ALA A 110 16.75 -4.52 19.47
CA ALA A 110 17.03 -3.36 18.62
C ALA A 110 18.19 -3.58 17.62
N THR A 111 18.76 -4.79 17.62
CA THR A 111 19.87 -5.24 16.79
C THR A 111 19.44 -5.87 15.46
N GLU A 112 18.18 -6.30 15.29
CA GLU A 112 17.73 -6.89 14.02
C GLU A 112 16.52 -6.13 13.44
N SER A 113 16.78 -5.35 12.39
CA SER A 113 15.76 -4.59 11.65
C SER A 113 14.75 -5.49 10.91
N SER A 114 15.06 -6.78 10.75
CA SER A 114 14.18 -7.77 10.12
C SER A 114 12.92 -7.99 10.94
N ASP A 115 13.07 -8.17 12.26
CA ASP A 115 11.99 -8.52 13.20
C ASP A 115 10.93 -7.41 13.35
N LEU A 116 11.30 -6.16 13.06
CA LEU A 116 10.38 -5.01 13.16
C LEU A 116 9.58 -4.76 11.88
N ALA A 117 10.15 -5.14 10.72
CA ALA A 117 9.37 -5.13 9.49
C ALA A 117 8.27 -6.20 9.53
N GLU A 118 8.47 -7.27 10.29
CA GLU A 118 7.46 -8.30 10.57
C GLU A 118 6.32 -7.77 11.43
N LEU A 119 6.58 -6.91 12.43
CA LEU A 119 5.50 -6.26 13.20
C LEU A 119 4.53 -5.46 12.32
N LEU A 120 5.02 -4.90 11.21
CA LEU A 120 4.17 -4.16 10.28
C LEU A 120 3.30 -5.08 9.40
N LEU A 121 3.58 -6.39 9.41
CA LEU A 121 2.77 -7.41 8.75
C LEU A 121 1.71 -8.01 9.68
N GLU A 122 1.84 -7.77 10.98
CA GLU A 122 0.86 -8.17 11.99
C GLU A 122 -0.32 -7.17 12.07
N PRO A 123 -1.45 -7.59 12.65
CA PRO A 123 -2.58 -6.71 12.86
C PRO A 123 -2.23 -5.47 13.69
N LEU A 124 -2.69 -4.31 13.22
CA LEU A 124 -2.37 -3.02 13.83
C LEU A 124 -3.52 -2.03 13.74
N SER A 125 -3.53 -1.04 14.62
CA SER A 125 -4.53 0.04 14.64
C SER A 125 -3.91 1.37 14.29
N ILE A 126 -4.73 2.31 13.82
CA ILE A 126 -4.31 3.67 13.48
C ILE A 126 -4.55 4.60 14.68
N ALA A 127 -3.57 5.43 14.99
CA ALA A 127 -3.64 6.46 16.00
C ALA A 127 -3.47 7.86 15.40
N ARG A 128 -4.02 8.87 16.07
CA ARG A 128 -3.80 10.29 15.76
C ARG A 128 -3.80 11.11 17.04
N GLY A 129 -2.68 11.74 17.35
CA GLY A 129 -2.54 12.52 18.58
C GLY A 129 -2.78 11.66 19.82
N ASN A 130 -3.87 11.94 20.56
CA ASN A 130 -4.25 11.17 21.76
C ASN A 130 -5.34 10.13 21.51
N GLU A 131 -5.75 9.95 20.26
CA GLU A 131 -6.88 9.10 19.87
C GLU A 131 -6.38 7.85 19.15
N LEU A 132 -7.01 6.72 19.43
CA LEU A 132 -6.76 5.43 18.80
C LEU A 132 -8.05 4.94 18.14
N PHE A 133 -7.94 4.50 16.89
CA PHE A 133 -8.99 3.82 16.19
C PHE A 133 -9.09 2.38 16.70
N ASN A 134 -10.19 2.04 17.36
CA ASN A 134 -10.43 0.78 18.05
C ASN A 134 -10.88 -0.34 17.08
N GLU A 135 -10.22 -0.41 15.93
CA GLU A 135 -10.31 -1.51 14.98
C GLU A 135 -8.90 -1.83 14.47
N GLU A 136 -8.67 -3.11 14.21
CA GLU A 136 -7.40 -3.59 13.67
C GLU A 136 -7.49 -3.75 12.15
N PHE A 137 -6.47 -3.25 11.48
CA PHE A 137 -6.19 -3.54 10.08
C PHE A 137 -5.33 -4.79 10.02
N VAL A 138 -5.51 -5.62 8.99
CA VAL A 138 -4.73 -6.85 8.77
C VAL A 138 -3.22 -6.62 8.87
N ASN A 139 -2.73 -5.51 8.32
CA ASN A 139 -1.34 -5.08 8.38
C ASN A 139 -1.22 -3.60 7.96
N ILE A 140 0.01 -3.06 7.93
CA ILE A 140 0.26 -1.67 7.52
C ILE A 140 -0.20 -1.36 6.09
N LEU A 141 -0.15 -2.32 5.17
CA LEU A 141 -0.54 -2.09 3.78
C LEU A 141 -2.04 -1.92 3.65
N HIS A 142 -2.82 -2.74 4.36
CA HIS A 142 -4.27 -2.58 4.44
C HIS A 142 -4.63 -1.20 5.00
N ALA A 143 -4.01 -0.81 6.11
CA ALA A 143 -4.23 0.49 6.72
C ALA A 143 -3.91 1.63 5.75
N LEU A 144 -2.77 1.55 5.04
CA LEU A 144 -2.38 2.56 4.06
C LEU A 144 -3.29 2.62 2.83
N GLN A 145 -3.81 1.50 2.36
CA GLN A 145 -4.77 1.48 1.26
C GLN A 145 -6.03 2.25 1.63
N VAL A 146 -6.55 2.03 2.84
CA VAL A 146 -7.72 2.76 3.35
C VAL A 146 -7.41 4.25 3.55
N VAL A 147 -6.27 4.59 4.14
CA VAL A 147 -5.83 6.00 4.32
C VAL A 147 -5.71 6.70 2.96
N GLN A 148 -5.07 6.07 1.98
CA GLN A 148 -4.93 6.63 0.63
C GLN A 148 -6.27 6.78 -0.07
N PHE A 149 -7.17 5.80 0.07
CA PHE A 149 -8.53 5.90 -0.44
C PHE A 149 -9.30 7.05 0.21
N CYS A 150 -9.18 7.23 1.52
CA CYS A 150 -9.77 8.36 2.24
C CYS A 150 -9.24 9.70 1.72
N CYS A 151 -7.93 9.82 1.47
CA CYS A 151 -7.36 11.03 0.88
C CYS A 151 -7.84 11.28 -0.55
N TRP A 152 -7.91 10.22 -1.38
CA TRP A 152 -8.40 10.31 -2.76
C TRP A 152 -9.87 10.73 -2.82
N LYS A 153 -10.70 10.14 -1.96
CA LYS A 153 -12.15 10.35 -1.91
C LYS A 153 -12.60 11.41 -0.91
N ALA A 154 -11.67 12.18 -0.35
CA ALA A 154 -11.93 13.13 0.73
C ALA A 154 -13.08 14.12 0.41
N SER A 155 -13.15 14.60 -0.82
CA SER A 155 -14.21 15.54 -1.26
C SER A 155 -15.59 14.87 -1.37
N GLU A 156 -15.64 13.59 -1.72
CA GLU A 156 -16.87 12.79 -1.81
C GLU A 156 -17.37 12.35 -0.42
N LEU A 157 -16.45 12.20 0.54
CA LEU A 157 -16.71 11.64 1.87
C LEU A 157 -17.05 12.69 2.96
N GLN A 158 -16.82 13.98 2.71
CA GLN A 158 -16.96 15.07 3.70
C GLN A 158 -18.34 15.20 4.34
N ASN A 159 -19.38 14.58 3.77
CA ASN A 159 -20.76 14.63 4.28
C ASN A 159 -21.41 13.24 4.45
N SER A 160 -20.64 12.17 4.25
CA SER A 160 -21.17 10.81 4.33
C SER A 160 -20.70 10.16 5.64
N GLY A 161 -21.64 9.87 6.55
CA GLY A 161 -21.40 8.88 7.60
C GLY A 161 -21.34 9.42 9.02
N LEU A 162 -21.85 8.58 9.93
CA LEU A 162 -21.60 8.66 11.35
C LEU A 162 -20.49 7.66 11.66
N CYS A 163 -19.45 8.08 12.39
CA CYS A 163 -18.61 7.09 13.04
C CYS A 163 -19.34 6.54 14.26
N GLU A 164 -19.43 5.22 14.38
CA GLU A 164 -20.08 4.58 15.51
C GLU A 164 -19.41 4.96 16.83
N THR A 165 -20.22 5.18 17.85
CA THR A 165 -19.75 5.46 19.21
C THR A 165 -18.92 4.29 19.72
N GLY A 166 -17.66 4.54 20.11
CA GLY A 166 -16.74 3.52 20.63
C GLY A 166 -15.63 3.09 19.67
N LYS A 167 -15.65 3.53 18.40
CA LYS A 167 -14.54 3.31 17.45
C LYS A 167 -13.33 4.18 17.72
N ILE A 168 -13.47 5.24 18.51
CA ILE A 168 -12.37 6.14 18.87
C ILE A 168 -12.22 6.07 20.38
N ILE A 169 -11.04 5.64 20.84
CA ILE A 169 -10.69 5.56 22.25
C ILE A 169 -9.49 6.45 22.57
N GLN A 170 -9.38 6.88 23.81
CA GLN A 170 -8.22 7.64 24.26
C GLN A 170 -7.03 6.70 24.48
N LEU A 171 -5.86 7.10 23.97
CA LEU A 171 -4.62 6.36 24.17
C LEU A 171 -4.23 6.32 25.65
N THR A 172 -3.96 5.13 26.15
CA THR A 172 -3.29 4.95 27.43
C THR A 172 -1.81 5.35 27.32
N LYS A 173 -1.17 5.62 28.47
CA LYS A 173 0.27 5.92 28.50
C LYS A 173 1.14 4.81 27.91
N SER A 174 0.77 3.55 28.19
CA SER A 174 1.48 2.37 27.66
C SER A 174 1.39 2.28 26.14
N GLN A 175 0.19 2.50 25.57
CA GLN A 175 0.00 2.49 24.12
C GLN A 175 0.77 3.60 23.43
N ARG A 176 0.80 4.81 24.02
CA ARG A 176 1.62 5.91 23.51
C ARG A 176 3.09 5.56 23.46
N GLN A 177 3.62 4.97 24.54
CA GLN A 177 5.01 4.55 24.58
C GLN A 177 5.33 3.50 23.51
N LYS A 178 4.40 2.56 23.22
CA LYS A 178 4.56 1.60 22.12
C LYS A 178 4.61 2.28 20.75
N ILE A 179 3.74 3.27 20.51
CA ILE A 179 3.75 4.07 19.28
C ILE A 179 5.07 4.83 19.13
N ASP A 180 5.52 5.50 20.21
CA ASP A 180 6.78 6.26 20.21
C ASP A 180 7.99 5.36 19.94
N ASN A 181 8.00 4.15 20.51
CA ASN A 181 9.04 3.16 20.25
C ASN A 181 9.05 2.73 18.77
N LEU A 182 7.89 2.45 18.18
CA LEU A 182 7.77 2.13 16.76
C LEU A 182 8.27 3.29 15.89
N LYS A 183 7.86 4.53 16.20
CA LYS A 183 8.31 5.74 15.49
C LYS A 183 9.82 5.86 15.52
N CYS A 184 10.45 5.77 16.68
CA CYS A 184 11.91 5.90 16.84
C CYS A 184 12.70 4.92 15.96
N ILE A 185 12.15 3.75 15.66
CA ILE A 185 12.84 2.74 14.87
C ILE A 185 12.55 2.88 13.37
N LEU A 186 11.30 3.17 13.02
CA LEU A 186 10.83 3.25 11.62
C LEU A 186 11.06 4.62 10.98
N MET A 187 11.30 5.66 11.77
CA MET A 187 11.48 7.05 11.33
C MET A 187 12.78 7.63 11.90
N LYS A 188 13.93 7.07 11.50
CA LYS A 188 15.25 7.55 11.98
C LYS A 188 15.62 8.90 11.38
N ASP A 189 15.08 9.22 10.20
CA ASP A 189 15.27 10.49 9.51
C ASP A 189 13.92 11.14 9.14
N GLU A 190 13.31 11.79 10.13
CA GLU A 190 12.01 12.45 9.97
C GLU A 190 12.08 13.65 9.01
N GLN A 191 13.17 14.42 9.03
CA GLN A 191 13.34 15.56 8.14
C GLN A 191 13.37 15.09 6.67
N LYS A 192 14.10 14.00 6.38
CA LYS A 192 14.12 13.44 5.02
C LYS A 192 12.79 12.91 4.58
N ALA A 193 12.03 12.26 5.47
CA ALA A 193 10.69 11.81 5.17
C ALA A 193 9.79 12.98 4.76
N VAL A 194 9.85 14.09 5.52
CA VAL A 194 9.13 15.33 5.17
C VAL A 194 9.62 15.86 3.82
N GLU A 195 10.91 15.95 3.55
CA GLU A 195 11.41 16.38 2.23
C GLU A 195 10.85 15.53 1.09
N VAL A 196 10.84 14.21 1.24
CA VAL A 196 10.39 13.26 0.20
C VAL A 196 8.89 13.35 -0.05
N PHE A 197 8.07 13.46 1.00
CA PHE A 197 6.60 13.45 0.86
C PHE A 197 5.94 14.82 0.99
N SER A 198 6.68 15.91 1.26
CA SER A 198 6.13 17.27 1.38
C SER A 198 5.51 17.79 0.08
N TYR A 199 5.91 17.29 -1.09
CA TYR A 199 5.21 17.58 -2.35
C TYR A 199 3.74 17.15 -2.34
N VAL A 200 3.38 16.14 -1.54
CA VAL A 200 1.98 15.72 -1.31
C VAL A 200 1.19 16.78 -0.51
N THR A 201 1.88 17.74 0.11
CA THR A 201 1.30 18.76 1.00
C THR A 201 1.30 20.19 0.43
N ASN A 202 1.90 20.40 -0.76
CA ASN A 202 2.33 21.74 -1.20
C ASN A 202 1.35 22.51 -2.12
N ASP A 203 0.09 22.09 -2.23
CA ASP A 203 -0.85 22.71 -3.17
C ASP A 203 -1.61 23.94 -2.62
N GLY A 204 -1.11 24.57 -1.54
CA GLY A 204 -1.63 25.83 -0.99
C GLY A 204 -3.08 25.78 -0.46
N LYS A 205 -3.75 24.64 -0.56
CA LYS A 205 -5.05 24.38 0.05
C LYS A 205 -4.82 23.78 1.43
N PRO A 206 -5.56 24.20 2.47
CA PRO A 206 -5.47 23.56 3.76
C PRO A 206 -5.68 22.07 3.55
N GLN A 207 -4.71 21.26 3.96
CA GLN A 207 -4.85 19.81 4.07
C GLN A 207 -6.26 19.54 4.56
N HIS A 208 -7.05 18.77 3.81
CA HIS A 208 -8.34 18.32 4.31
C HIS A 208 -8.08 17.76 5.71
N SER A 209 -8.61 18.45 6.72
CA SER A 209 -8.36 18.08 8.11
C SER A 209 -8.88 16.66 8.25
N PHE A 210 -7.99 15.70 8.48
CA PHE A 210 -8.40 14.32 8.70
C PHE A 210 -9.49 14.33 9.78
N ASP A 211 -10.58 13.63 9.52
CA ASP A 211 -11.73 13.53 10.43
C ASP A 211 -12.05 12.05 10.57
N TRP A 212 -12.16 11.59 11.81
CA TRP A 212 -12.51 10.21 12.08
C TRP A 212 -13.86 9.82 11.48
N LYS A 213 -14.84 10.73 11.38
CA LYS A 213 -16.11 10.42 10.73
C LYS A 213 -15.94 10.12 9.24
N ALA A 214 -15.20 10.99 8.54
CA ALA A 214 -14.85 10.77 7.14
C ALA A 214 -14.04 9.47 6.97
N PHE A 215 -13.14 9.16 7.90
CA PHE A 215 -12.36 7.93 7.87
C PHE A 215 -13.21 6.66 8.07
N CYS A 216 -14.16 6.67 9.02
CA CYS A 216 -15.10 5.55 9.22
C CYS A 216 -15.95 5.31 7.96
N ALA A 217 -16.38 6.38 7.29
CA ALA A 217 -17.08 6.27 6.00
C ALA A 217 -16.17 5.78 4.86
N ALA A 218 -14.89 6.19 4.87
CA ALA A 218 -13.89 5.75 3.90
C ALA A 218 -13.67 4.24 3.97
N ILE A 219 -13.65 3.64 5.17
CA ILE A 219 -13.52 2.18 5.34
C ILE A 219 -14.66 1.47 4.60
N ALA A 220 -15.91 1.82 4.92
CA ALA A 220 -17.07 1.18 4.30
C ALA A 220 -17.11 1.39 2.78
N ALA A 221 -16.76 2.59 2.30
CA ALA A 221 -16.68 2.89 0.88
C ALA A 221 -15.53 2.13 0.18
N TRP A 222 -14.39 1.95 0.85
CA TRP A 222 -13.27 1.18 0.34
C TRP A 222 -13.60 -0.32 0.26
N GLU A 223 -14.31 -0.86 1.26
CA GLU A 223 -14.79 -2.24 1.26
C GLU A 223 -15.77 -2.50 0.11
N ASP A 224 -16.76 -1.62 -0.09
CA ASP A 224 -17.71 -1.69 -1.21
C ASP A 224 -16.99 -1.58 -2.57
N TYR A 225 -16.05 -0.63 -2.70
CA TYR A 225 -15.26 -0.44 -3.91
C TYR A 225 -14.42 -1.68 -4.24
N THR A 226 -13.70 -2.21 -3.25
CA THR A 226 -12.86 -3.40 -3.41
C THR A 226 -13.70 -4.64 -3.72
N GLY A 227 -14.87 -4.78 -3.09
CA GLY A 227 -15.82 -5.85 -3.38
C GLY A 227 -16.37 -5.79 -4.82
N LYS A 228 -16.63 -4.59 -5.35
CA LYS A 228 -17.02 -4.41 -6.76
C LYS A 228 -15.90 -4.84 -7.71
N LEU A 229 -14.68 -4.36 -7.49
CA LEU A 229 -13.52 -4.75 -8.29
C LEU A 229 -13.28 -6.26 -8.27
N GLN A 230 -13.48 -6.88 -7.10
CA GLN A 230 -13.38 -8.32 -6.96
C GLN A 230 -14.43 -9.04 -7.83
N ASN A 231 -15.69 -8.60 -7.77
CA ASN A 231 -16.74 -9.19 -8.60
C ASN A 231 -16.44 -9.05 -10.09
N GLU A 232 -15.93 -7.90 -10.52
CA GLU A 232 -15.50 -7.68 -11.91
C GLU A 232 -14.35 -8.62 -12.31
N LEU A 233 -13.35 -8.79 -11.45
CA LEU A 233 -12.25 -9.72 -11.65
C LEU A 233 -12.75 -11.17 -11.77
N LEU A 234 -13.66 -11.59 -10.89
CA LEU A 234 -14.27 -12.93 -10.93
C LEU A 234 -15.07 -13.17 -12.21
N LEU A 235 -15.78 -12.16 -12.71
CA LEU A 235 -16.52 -12.24 -13.97
C LEU A 235 -15.58 -12.33 -15.19
N CYS A 236 -14.43 -11.66 -15.15
CA CYS A 236 -13.46 -11.69 -16.25
C CYS A 236 -12.61 -12.98 -16.26
N LEU A 237 -12.36 -13.58 -15.09
CA LEU A 237 -11.43 -14.71 -14.94
C LEU A 237 -11.71 -15.91 -15.86
N PRO A 238 -12.96 -16.34 -16.12
CA PRO A 238 -13.24 -17.40 -17.09
C PRO A 238 -12.78 -17.06 -18.52
N TYR A 239 -12.98 -15.81 -18.96
CA TYR A 239 -12.54 -15.35 -20.28
C TYR A 239 -11.02 -15.32 -20.36
N TRP A 240 -10.36 -14.80 -19.34
CA TRP A 240 -8.90 -14.80 -19.27
C TRP A 240 -8.35 -16.22 -19.27
N LYS A 241 -8.94 -17.14 -18.51
CA LYS A 241 -8.55 -18.55 -18.47
C LYS A 241 -8.70 -19.24 -19.83
N MET A 242 -9.79 -18.94 -20.55
CA MET A 242 -10.07 -19.49 -21.88
C MET A 242 -9.05 -19.00 -22.91
N HIS A 243 -8.73 -17.71 -22.90
CA HIS A 243 -7.88 -17.08 -23.92
C HIS A 243 -6.40 -17.02 -23.53
N LYS A 244 -6.06 -17.33 -22.27
CA LYS A 244 -4.72 -17.22 -21.68
C LYS A 244 -4.14 -15.79 -21.74
N LEU A 245 -5.01 -14.78 -21.72
CA LEU A 245 -4.64 -13.38 -21.85
C LEU A 245 -5.52 -12.52 -20.92
N ILE A 246 -4.94 -11.46 -20.36
CA ILE A 246 -5.68 -10.48 -19.55
C ILE A 246 -6.07 -9.31 -20.45
N PHE A 247 -7.37 -9.08 -20.58
CA PHE A 247 -7.92 -8.00 -21.39
C PHE A 247 -9.25 -7.53 -20.81
N SER A 248 -9.64 -6.30 -21.14
CA SER A 248 -10.94 -5.77 -20.75
C SER A 248 -12.05 -6.58 -21.41
N VAL A 249 -12.88 -7.25 -20.60
CA VAL A 249 -14.06 -7.99 -21.07
C VAL A 249 -15.26 -7.03 -21.02
N PRO A 250 -15.93 -6.74 -22.15
CA PRO A 250 -17.17 -5.95 -22.12
C PRO A 250 -18.22 -6.68 -21.28
N PHE A 251 -18.85 -5.98 -20.32
CA PHE A 251 -19.81 -6.58 -19.38
C PHE A 251 -20.97 -7.33 -20.06
N ASP A 252 -21.36 -6.92 -21.27
CA ASP A 252 -22.42 -7.56 -22.06
C ASP A 252 -22.07 -8.99 -22.50
N LYS A 253 -20.77 -9.34 -22.51
CA LYS A 253 -20.31 -10.67 -22.91
C LYS A 253 -20.23 -11.65 -21.74
N CYS A 254 -20.09 -11.19 -20.49
CA CYS A 254 -19.90 -12.04 -19.32
C CYS A 254 -21.11 -12.92 -18.94
N TRP A 255 -22.28 -12.70 -19.56
CA TRP A 255 -23.54 -13.36 -19.21
C TRP A 255 -23.97 -14.48 -20.17
N TYR A 256 -23.20 -14.77 -21.22
CA TYR A 256 -23.55 -15.81 -22.18
C TYR A 256 -22.39 -16.78 -22.37
N GLU A 257 -22.52 -17.93 -21.72
CA GLU A 257 -22.44 -19.27 -22.36
C GLU A 257 -22.70 -20.33 -21.28
N LYS A 258 -23.93 -20.87 -21.30
CA LYS A 258 -24.31 -22.13 -20.66
C LYS A 258 -24.24 -23.24 -21.71
#